data_AF-I1RIB8-F1
#
_entry.id   AF-I1RIB8-F1
#
_cell.length_a   1.000
_cell.length_b   1.000
_cell.length_c   1.000
_cell.angle_alpha   90.00
_cell.angle_beta   90.00
_cell.angle_gamma   90.00
#
_symmetry.space_group_name_H-M   'P 1'
#
loop_
_entity.id
_entity.type
_entity.pdbx_description
1 polymer ?
#
loop_
_entity_poly.entity_id
_entity_poly.type
_entity_poly.pdbx_seq_one_letter_code
_entity_poly.pdbx_strand_id
1 'polypeptide(L)'
;MNSSWEVEFSTSRHVHNRGSRKPKSQTANISNIFGIYEIQCAKAENIALGHPSHANRKKHKRQSGPRLTIQSFTADEHGLVGTLHLPGVLDAEVHMSGSRKKLQEILDAENASDEEDSGSVEDLDTEYDNYQTGTESAATSSNADSPQHSEDANDSHGSEISTKEDRERSRFKKFEKNTFRQPKFWFFWKGAVLVLPDNNIQASPDTIPSPAPNEPQSGMGYIVFNGNGYKKFNGTISCDALEWRDVAISGRKE
;
A
#
# COMPACT_ATOMS: atom_id res chain seq x y z
N MET A 1 13.18 53.22 29.77
CA MET A 1 11.83 52.69 30.06
C MET A 1 10.97 53.03 28.84
N ASN A 2 11.15 52.43 27.66
CA ASN A 2 10.94 51.04 27.19
C ASN A 2 9.46 50.70 26.94
N SER A 3 8.88 51.20 25.84
CA SER A 3 7.62 50.67 25.27
C SER A 3 7.57 50.79 23.73
N SER A 4 8.66 50.45 23.03
CA SER A 4 8.69 50.44 21.55
C SER A 4 8.45 49.05 20.95
N TRP A 5 8.35 47.99 21.76
CA TRP A 5 8.20 46.62 21.26
C TRP A 5 6.73 46.17 21.12
N GLU A 6 5.77 46.88 21.72
CA GLU A 6 4.34 46.51 21.69
C GLU A 6 3.63 46.96 20.39
N VAL A 7 4.16 47.96 19.68
CA VAL A 7 3.52 48.53 18.47
C VAL A 7 3.90 47.79 17.18
N GLU A 8 5.04 47.10 17.15
CA GLU A 8 5.49 46.32 15.97
C GLU A 8 4.76 44.97 15.81
N PHE A 9 4.20 44.41 16.88
CA PHE A 9 3.45 43.15 16.79
C PHE A 9 2.01 43.32 16.27
N SER A 10 1.47 44.53 16.32
CA SER A 10 0.06 44.80 15.99
C SER A 10 -0.17 45.27 14.56
N THR A 11 0.89 45.65 13.82
CA THR A 11 0.75 46.23 12.47
C THR A 11 1.24 45.32 11.34
N SER A 12 1.93 44.22 11.63
CA SER A 12 2.39 43.26 10.60
C SER A 12 1.41 42.10 10.34
N ARG A 13 0.11 42.39 10.26
CA ARG A 13 -0.87 41.50 9.60
C ARG A 13 -1.76 42.28 8.65
N HIS A 14 -1.12 42.95 7.68
CA HIS A 14 -1.77 43.24 6.42
C HIS A 14 -1.93 41.93 5.63
N VAL A 15 -2.96 41.17 5.98
CA VAL A 15 -3.42 40.01 5.21
C VAL A 15 -3.96 40.53 3.87
N HIS A 16 -3.14 40.44 2.83
CA HIS A 16 -3.64 40.54 1.46
C HIS A 16 -4.64 39.41 1.25
N ASN A 17 -5.92 39.75 1.34
CA ASN A 17 -7.03 38.93 0.92
C ASN A 17 -7.08 38.94 -0.62
N ARG A 18 -6.05 38.38 -1.27
CA ARG A 18 -6.12 38.00 -2.68
C ARG A 18 -6.88 36.70 -2.72
N GLY A 19 -8.13 36.79 -3.20
CA GLY A 19 -9.11 35.70 -3.30
C GLY A 19 -8.51 34.32 -3.48
N SER A 20 -8.23 33.67 -2.35
CA SER A 20 -7.81 32.29 -2.32
C SER A 20 -9.05 31.48 -2.68
N ARG A 21 -9.14 31.06 -3.95
CA ARG A 21 -9.88 29.83 -4.26
C ARG A 21 -9.30 28.79 -3.31
N LYS A 22 -10.02 28.49 -2.24
CA LYS A 22 -9.65 27.42 -1.31
C LYS A 22 -9.38 26.20 -2.20
N PRO A 23 -8.16 25.62 -2.22
CA PRO A 23 -7.99 24.34 -2.87
C PRO A 23 -8.98 23.41 -2.15
N LYS A 24 -9.98 22.92 -2.88
CA LYS A 24 -10.84 21.85 -2.38
C LYS A 24 -9.88 20.72 -2.04
N SER A 25 -9.61 20.54 -0.75
CA SER A 25 -8.95 19.37 -0.20
C SER A 25 -9.82 18.19 -0.63
N GLN A 26 -9.46 17.60 -1.77
CA GLN A 26 -10.18 16.48 -2.33
C GLN A 26 -9.59 15.25 -1.65
N THR A 27 -10.24 14.81 -0.57
CA THR A 27 -9.97 13.51 0.03
C THR A 27 -9.91 12.48 -1.09
N ALA A 28 -8.81 11.73 -1.16
CA ALA A 28 -8.58 10.77 -2.24
C ALA A 28 -9.70 9.72 -2.22
N ASN A 29 -10.50 9.65 -3.29
CA ASN A 29 -11.39 8.50 -3.48
C ASN A 29 -10.56 7.36 -4.07
N ILE A 30 -10.26 6.36 -3.24
CA ILE A 30 -9.44 5.21 -3.65
C ILE A 30 -10.03 4.48 -4.84
N SER A 31 -11.35 4.48 -5.07
CA SER A 31 -11.95 3.81 -6.23
C SER A 31 -11.51 4.40 -7.57
N ASN A 32 -10.99 5.64 -7.58
CA ASN A 32 -10.40 6.23 -8.78
C ASN A 32 -9.11 5.52 -9.23
N ILE A 33 -8.53 4.64 -8.41
CA ILE A 33 -7.35 3.83 -8.75
C ILE A 33 -7.65 2.75 -9.79
N PHE A 34 -8.90 2.28 -9.89
CA PHE A 34 -9.25 1.19 -10.82
C PHE A 34 -9.16 1.63 -12.28
N GLY A 35 -8.65 0.74 -13.14
CA GLY A 35 -8.54 0.97 -14.58
C GLY A 35 -7.23 0.47 -15.17
N ILE A 36 -7.03 0.80 -16.44
CA ILE A 36 -5.86 0.41 -17.22
C ILE A 36 -4.85 1.56 -17.22
N TYR A 37 -3.60 1.21 -16.96
CA TYR A 37 -2.46 2.12 -16.97
C TYR A 37 -1.49 1.66 -18.03
N GLU A 38 -1.19 2.50 -19.01
CA GLU A 38 -0.08 2.29 -19.93
C GLU A 38 1.24 2.46 -19.15
N ILE A 39 2.12 1.47 -19.24
CA ILE A 39 3.39 1.42 -18.51
C ILE A 39 4.54 1.77 -19.44
N GLN A 40 5.54 2.45 -18.90
CA GLN A 40 6.88 2.57 -19.49
C GLN A 40 7.88 1.85 -18.61
N CYS A 41 8.66 0.95 -19.21
CA CYS A 41 9.73 0.21 -18.56
C CYS A 41 10.86 -0.02 -19.57
N ALA A 42 11.89 0.83 -19.52
CA ALA A 42 12.96 0.82 -20.51
C ALA A 42 13.68 -0.53 -20.60
N LYS A 43 13.86 -1.25 -19.46
CA LYS A 43 14.45 -2.60 -19.50
C LYS A 43 13.54 -3.60 -20.22
N ALA A 44 12.23 -3.56 -19.97
CA ALA A 44 11.28 -4.44 -20.66
C ALA A 44 11.26 -4.15 -22.17
N GLU A 45 11.23 -2.88 -22.55
CA GLU A 45 11.25 -2.45 -23.95
C GLU A 45 12.52 -2.92 -24.67
N ASN A 46 13.68 -2.81 -24.03
CA ASN A 46 14.94 -3.30 -24.60
C ASN A 46 14.95 -4.81 -24.82
N ILE A 47 14.39 -5.60 -23.88
CA ILE A 47 14.27 -7.05 -24.04
C ILE A 47 13.30 -7.39 -25.18
N ALA A 48 12.13 -6.73 -25.22
CA ALA A 48 11.14 -6.94 -26.27
C ALA A 48 11.66 -6.60 -27.68
N LEU A 49 12.58 -5.62 -27.80
CA LEU A 49 13.26 -5.28 -29.05
C LEU A 49 14.38 -6.26 -29.41
N GLY A 50 15.06 -6.82 -28.40
CA GLY A 50 16.18 -7.76 -28.56
C GLY A 50 15.75 -9.18 -28.98
N HIS A 51 14.54 -9.59 -28.59
CA HIS A 51 13.96 -10.89 -28.92
C HIS A 51 12.74 -10.73 -29.83
N PRO A 52 12.91 -10.39 -31.13
CA PRO A 52 11.79 -10.40 -32.06
C PRO A 52 11.26 -11.83 -32.14
N SER A 53 10.07 -12.06 -31.61
CA SER A 53 9.43 -13.37 -31.66
C SER A 53 9.39 -13.86 -33.12
N HIS A 54 9.93 -15.06 -33.37
CA HIS A 54 9.96 -15.69 -34.69
C HIS A 54 8.57 -16.10 -35.21
N ALA A 55 7.49 -15.70 -34.53
CA ALA A 55 6.13 -15.91 -34.98
C ALA A 55 5.82 -14.94 -36.12
N ASN A 56 5.90 -15.46 -37.35
CA ASN A 56 5.30 -14.96 -38.60
C ASN A 56 4.68 -13.57 -38.53
N ARG A 57 5.27 -12.62 -39.28
CA ARG A 57 4.77 -11.27 -39.59
C ARG A 57 3.40 -11.31 -40.30
N LYS A 58 2.35 -11.75 -39.63
CA LYS A 58 0.97 -11.36 -39.93
C LYS A 58 0.71 -10.12 -39.10
N LYS A 59 0.24 -9.05 -39.74
CA LYS A 59 -0.10 -7.77 -39.09
C LYS A 59 -1.07 -8.03 -37.93
N HIS A 60 -0.53 -8.21 -36.73
CA HIS A 60 -1.35 -8.33 -35.53
C HIS A 60 -1.94 -6.95 -35.26
N LYS A 61 -3.27 -6.90 -35.46
CA LYS A 61 -4.22 -5.95 -34.89
C LYS A 61 -3.65 -5.38 -33.59
N ARG A 62 -3.29 -4.08 -33.58
CA ARG A 62 -2.70 -3.29 -32.47
C ARG A 62 -2.38 -4.16 -31.25
N GLN A 63 -1.21 -4.82 -31.24
CA GLN A 63 -0.79 -5.50 -30.02
C GLN A 63 -0.78 -4.47 -28.90
N SER A 64 -1.51 -4.77 -27.83
CA SER A 64 -1.67 -3.83 -26.75
C SER A 64 -0.32 -3.66 -26.06
N GLY A 65 0.07 -2.39 -25.82
CA GLY A 65 1.34 -2.07 -25.21
C GLY A 65 1.45 -2.54 -23.75
N PRO A 66 2.59 -2.26 -23.12
CA PRO A 66 2.80 -2.56 -21.70
C PRO A 66 1.73 -1.89 -20.84
N ARG A 67 1.10 -2.65 -19.93
CA ARG A 67 0.01 -2.13 -19.09
C ARG A 67 -0.13 -2.80 -17.74
N LEU A 68 -0.61 -2.03 -16.77
CA LEU A 68 -1.06 -2.46 -15.45
C LEU A 68 -2.57 -2.26 -15.40
N THR A 69 -3.33 -3.29 -15.09
CA THR A 69 -4.77 -3.19 -14.88
C THR A 69 -5.06 -3.38 -13.41
N ILE A 70 -5.65 -2.39 -12.75
CA ILE A 70 -6.09 -2.49 -11.35
C ILE A 70 -7.60 -2.73 -11.39
N GLN A 71 -8.04 -3.89 -10.91
CA GLN A 71 -9.38 -4.43 -11.19
C GLN A 71 -10.34 -4.31 -10.00
N SER A 72 -9.92 -4.78 -8.83
CA SER A 72 -10.79 -4.89 -7.66
C SER A 72 -10.00 -4.73 -6.36
N PHE A 73 -10.73 -4.66 -5.25
CA PHE A 73 -10.15 -4.91 -3.94
C PHE A 73 -9.93 -6.42 -3.74
N THR A 74 -9.06 -6.77 -2.79
CA THR A 74 -8.99 -8.12 -2.22
C THR A 74 -10.27 -8.45 -1.45
N ALA A 75 -10.52 -9.73 -1.13
CA ALA A 75 -11.70 -10.17 -0.39
C ALA A 75 -11.91 -9.39 0.94
N ASP A 76 -10.83 -9.17 1.70
CA ASP A 76 -10.87 -8.43 2.97
C ASP A 76 -10.80 -6.90 2.82
N GLU A 77 -10.87 -6.38 1.58
CA GLU A 77 -10.77 -4.95 1.26
C GLU A 77 -9.51 -4.24 1.80
N HIS A 78 -8.46 -4.99 2.12
CA HIS A 78 -7.18 -4.49 2.65
C HIS A 78 -6.10 -4.24 1.58
N GLY A 79 -6.38 -4.62 0.34
CA GLY A 79 -5.50 -4.41 -0.80
C GLY A 79 -6.25 -4.33 -2.12
N LEU A 80 -5.48 -4.28 -3.20
CA LEU A 80 -5.96 -4.22 -4.58
C LEU A 80 -5.40 -5.41 -5.35
N VAL A 81 -6.20 -5.93 -6.28
CA VAL A 81 -5.84 -7.00 -7.20
C VAL A 81 -5.83 -6.45 -8.62
N GLY A 82 -4.90 -6.95 -9.43
CA GLY A 82 -4.72 -6.51 -10.80
C GLY A 82 -3.84 -7.42 -11.62
N THR A 83 -3.52 -7.00 -12.83
CA THR A 83 -2.63 -7.72 -13.76
C THR A 83 -1.59 -6.79 -14.35
N LEU A 84 -0.37 -7.30 -14.52
CA LEU A 84 0.75 -6.63 -15.15
C LEU A 84 1.13 -7.37 -16.43
N HIS A 85 1.02 -6.67 -17.55
CA HIS A 85 1.37 -7.21 -18.86
C HIS A 85 2.49 -6.38 -19.49
N LEU A 86 3.66 -6.99 -19.64
CA LEU A 86 4.80 -6.46 -20.40
C LEU A 86 5.00 -7.36 -21.62
N PRO A 87 4.56 -6.96 -22.83
CA PRO A 87 4.56 -7.81 -24.01
C PRO A 87 5.91 -8.47 -24.28
N GLY A 88 5.91 -9.80 -24.40
CA GLY A 88 7.11 -10.61 -24.66
C GLY A 88 8.08 -10.74 -23.49
N VAL A 89 7.75 -10.17 -22.31
CA VAL A 89 8.65 -10.15 -21.16
C VAL A 89 8.01 -10.76 -19.91
N LEU A 90 6.82 -10.30 -19.53
CA LEU A 90 6.18 -10.68 -18.27
C LEU A 90 4.66 -10.62 -18.41
N ASP A 91 3.97 -11.64 -17.94
CA ASP A 91 2.52 -11.64 -17.74
C ASP A 91 2.21 -12.14 -16.32
N ALA A 92 1.62 -11.30 -15.49
CA ALA A 92 1.51 -11.56 -14.06
C ALA A 92 0.23 -11.02 -13.42
N GLU A 93 -0.19 -11.69 -12.36
CA GLU A 93 -1.12 -11.15 -11.37
C GLU A 93 -0.38 -10.25 -10.38
N VAL A 94 -1.07 -9.23 -9.86
CA VAL A 94 -0.50 -8.23 -8.96
C VAL A 94 -1.40 -8.02 -7.75
N HIS A 95 -0.81 -8.13 -6.57
CA HIS A 95 -1.41 -7.78 -5.29
C HIS A 95 -0.77 -6.48 -4.76
N MET A 96 -1.58 -5.51 -4.35
CA MET A 96 -1.08 -4.19 -3.91
C MET A 96 -1.64 -3.79 -2.54
N SER A 97 -0.84 -3.14 -1.71
CA SER A 97 -1.31 -2.54 -0.47
C SER A 97 -0.53 -1.28 -0.08
N GLY A 98 -1.16 -0.40 0.69
CA GLY A 98 -0.53 0.83 1.21
C GLY A 98 0.60 0.57 2.20
N SER A 99 0.75 -0.67 2.71
CA SER A 99 1.84 -1.06 3.60
C SER A 99 2.37 -2.45 3.26
N ARG A 100 3.67 -2.68 3.49
CA ARG A 100 4.29 -4.00 3.30
C ARG A 100 3.69 -5.07 4.21
N LYS A 101 3.39 -4.70 5.47
CA LYS A 101 2.79 -5.62 6.43
C LYS A 101 1.43 -6.12 5.94
N LYS A 102 0.55 -5.20 5.50
CA LYS A 102 -0.75 -5.58 4.93
C LYS A 102 -0.63 -6.36 3.63
N LEU A 103 0.36 -6.05 2.79
CA LEU A 103 0.63 -6.85 1.60
C LEU A 103 1.01 -8.29 2.00
N GLN A 104 1.86 -8.49 3.00
CA GLN A 104 2.22 -9.82 3.48
C GLN A 104 0.98 -10.56 4.03
N GLU A 105 0.16 -9.91 4.86
CA GLU A 105 -1.07 -10.50 5.39
C GLU A 105 -2.02 -10.98 4.27
N ILE A 106 -2.13 -10.24 3.16
CA ILE A 106 -2.92 -10.64 1.99
C ILE A 106 -2.34 -11.91 1.35
N LEU A 107 -1.03 -11.96 1.17
CA LEU A 107 -0.36 -13.11 0.53
C LEU A 107 -0.43 -14.35 1.42
N ASP A 108 -0.29 -14.20 2.73
CA ASP A 108 -0.39 -15.30 3.69
C ASP A 108 -1.81 -15.91 3.68
N ALA A 109 -2.85 -15.07 3.59
CA ALA A 109 -4.23 -15.52 3.51
C ALA A 109 -4.54 -16.28 2.20
N GLU A 110 -4.00 -15.82 1.07
CA GLU A 110 -4.15 -16.48 -0.24
C GLU A 110 -3.49 -17.88 -0.24
N ASN A 111 -2.26 -17.98 0.27
CA ASN A 111 -1.58 -19.28 0.35
C ASN A 111 -2.28 -20.25 1.31
N ALA A 112 -2.83 -19.76 2.42
CA ALA A 112 -3.60 -20.60 3.35
C ALA A 112 -4.89 -21.14 2.71
N SER A 113 -5.54 -20.36 1.84
CA SER A 113 -6.74 -20.82 1.12
C SER A 113 -6.46 -21.85 0.03
N ASP A 114 -5.25 -21.87 -0.52
CA ASP A 114 -4.84 -22.84 -1.54
C ASP A 114 -4.55 -24.24 -0.95
N GLU A 115 -4.26 -24.34 0.35
CA GLU A 115 -3.95 -25.61 1.04
C GLU A 115 -5.21 -26.38 1.49
N GLU A 116 -6.40 -25.76 1.50
CA GLU A 116 -7.64 -26.42 1.92
C GLU A 116 -8.37 -27.23 0.81
N ASP A 117 -7.88 -27.23 -0.44
CA ASP A 117 -8.39 -28.10 -1.53
C ASP A 117 -7.63 -29.44 -1.65
N SER A 118 -6.71 -29.71 -0.72
CA SER A 118 -6.06 -31.02 -0.59
C SER A 118 -6.54 -31.67 0.71
N GLY A 119 -7.62 -32.44 0.60
CA GLY A 119 -8.27 -33.07 1.75
C GLY A 119 -7.32 -33.83 2.67
N SER A 120 -7.21 -33.37 3.91
CA SER A 120 -6.92 -34.21 5.07
C SER A 120 -7.60 -33.61 6.30
N VAL A 121 -8.71 -34.25 6.70
CA VAL A 121 -9.25 -34.17 8.06
C VAL A 121 -8.15 -34.59 9.03
N GLU A 122 -7.71 -33.71 9.90
CA GLU A 122 -7.18 -34.08 11.22
C GLU A 122 -7.37 -32.93 12.22
N ASP A 123 -8.50 -33.08 12.91
CA ASP A 123 -8.87 -32.61 14.24
C ASP A 123 -7.69 -32.32 15.19
N LEU A 124 -7.50 -31.06 15.58
CA LEU A 124 -6.88 -30.70 16.86
C LEU A 124 -7.53 -29.44 17.43
N ASP A 125 -8.59 -29.71 18.18
CA ASP A 125 -9.17 -28.88 19.22
C ASP A 125 -8.07 -28.34 20.15
N THR A 126 -7.96 -27.02 20.30
CA THR A 126 -7.19 -26.43 21.40
C THR A 126 -7.94 -25.19 21.88
N GLU A 127 -8.96 -25.44 22.70
CA GLU A 127 -9.52 -24.47 23.62
C GLU A 127 -8.42 -23.93 24.56
N TYR A 128 -8.10 -22.64 24.45
CA TYR A 128 -7.40 -21.93 25.52
C TYR A 128 -8.44 -21.25 26.41
N ASP A 129 -8.73 -21.98 27.49
CA ASP A 129 -9.67 -21.63 28.53
C ASP A 129 -9.13 -20.48 29.41
N ASN A 130 -10.05 -19.63 29.85
CA ASN A 130 -9.81 -18.38 30.56
C ASN A 130 -10.44 -18.44 31.96
N TYR A 131 -9.69 -18.72 33.02
CA TYR A 131 -10.03 -18.26 34.38
C TYR A 131 -8.87 -18.34 35.40
N GLN A 132 -8.36 -17.16 35.75
CA GLN A 132 -8.24 -16.58 37.11
C GLN A 132 -8.02 -17.46 38.36
N THR A 133 -6.95 -17.08 39.11
CA THR A 133 -6.91 -16.83 40.58
C THR A 133 -6.18 -17.82 41.50
N GLY A 134 -5.25 -17.26 42.30
CA GLY A 134 -4.73 -17.76 43.58
C GLY A 134 -3.19 -17.73 43.62
N THR A 135 -2.47 -17.28 44.66
CA THR A 135 -2.79 -16.84 46.04
C THR A 135 -1.46 -16.45 46.71
N GLU A 136 -1.37 -15.30 47.38
CA GLU A 136 -0.64 -15.09 48.65
C GLU A 136 -0.91 -13.66 49.15
N SER A 137 -1.68 -13.46 50.22
CA SER A 137 -1.30 -13.51 51.65
C SER A 137 -1.07 -12.10 52.21
N ALA A 138 -2.04 -11.58 52.97
CA ALA A 138 -1.86 -11.08 54.34
C ALA A 138 -3.13 -10.35 54.83
N ALA A 139 -3.58 -10.79 56.00
CA ALA A 139 -4.70 -10.31 56.80
C ALA A 139 -4.91 -8.79 56.85
N THR A 140 -6.17 -8.35 56.92
CA THR A 140 -6.76 -7.75 58.14
C THR A 140 -8.27 -7.50 57.92
N SER A 141 -8.99 -7.59 59.03
CA SER A 141 -10.42 -7.73 59.29
C SER A 141 -11.37 -6.58 58.90
N SER A 142 -12.60 -7.02 58.59
CA SER A 142 -13.91 -6.55 59.11
C SER A 142 -14.61 -5.30 58.54
N ASN A 143 -15.79 -5.60 57.97
CA ASN A 143 -17.12 -5.03 58.23
C ASN A 143 -17.59 -3.72 57.56
N ALA A 144 -18.62 -3.92 56.72
CA ALA A 144 -19.95 -3.29 56.75
C ALA A 144 -20.20 -1.92 56.09
N ASP A 145 -21.07 -1.99 55.06
CA ASP A 145 -22.30 -1.21 54.86
C ASP A 145 -22.27 0.19 54.18
N SER A 146 -22.66 0.19 52.90
CA SER A 146 -23.65 1.06 52.22
C SER A 146 -23.42 2.59 51.99
N PRO A 147 -24.09 3.18 50.97
CA PRO A 147 -23.57 4.29 50.15
C PRO A 147 -24.24 5.65 50.41
N GLN A 148 -23.57 6.77 50.11
CA GLN A 148 -24.25 8.05 49.88
C GLN A 148 -23.60 8.95 48.81
N HIS A 149 -24.50 9.39 47.93
CA HIS A 149 -24.47 10.52 47.00
C HIS A 149 -23.92 11.81 47.62
N SER A 150 -23.15 12.60 46.87
CA SER A 150 -23.27 14.06 46.90
C SER A 150 -22.77 14.64 45.57
N GLU A 151 -23.69 15.35 44.93
CA GLU A 151 -23.46 16.21 43.79
C GLU A 151 -22.95 17.55 44.35
N ASP A 152 -21.91 18.12 43.76
CA ASP A 152 -21.69 19.56 43.87
C ASP A 152 -21.08 20.10 42.58
N ALA A 153 -21.85 20.99 41.95
CA ALA A 153 -21.47 21.77 40.80
C ALA A 153 -20.52 22.89 41.22
N ASN A 154 -19.42 23.07 40.49
CA ASN A 154 -18.76 24.38 40.46
C ASN A 154 -18.26 24.73 39.06
N ASP A 155 -18.68 25.91 38.66
CA ASP A 155 -18.46 26.60 37.41
C ASP A 155 -16.98 27.01 37.26
N SER A 156 -16.36 26.67 36.13
CA SER A 156 -15.08 27.26 35.72
C SER A 156 -14.98 27.34 34.20
N HIS A 157 -15.65 28.35 33.66
CA HIS A 157 -15.63 28.84 32.27
C HIS A 157 -14.24 29.30 31.74
N GLY A 158 -13.12 28.92 32.35
CA GLY A 158 -11.75 29.33 31.97
C GLY A 158 -10.89 28.26 31.30
N SER A 159 -11.31 26.99 31.31
CA SER A 159 -10.51 25.85 30.80
C SER A 159 -10.97 25.30 29.43
N GLU A 160 -11.94 25.94 28.79
CA GLU A 160 -12.46 25.47 27.49
C GLU A 160 -11.74 26.07 26.28
N ILE A 161 -11.03 27.19 26.42
CA ILE A 161 -10.42 27.86 25.26
C ILE A 161 -9.11 27.19 24.81
N SER A 162 -8.28 26.71 25.74
CA SER A 162 -7.03 26.00 25.42
C SER A 162 -7.32 24.67 24.72
N THR A 163 -8.34 23.92 25.17
CA THR A 163 -8.71 22.61 24.58
C THR A 163 -9.36 22.74 23.21
N LYS A 164 -10.08 23.84 22.96
CA LYS A 164 -10.70 24.12 21.66
C LYS A 164 -9.67 24.50 20.59
N GLU A 165 -8.68 25.32 20.94
CA GLU A 165 -7.61 25.72 20.01
C GLU A 165 -6.66 24.55 19.69
N ASP A 166 -6.34 23.69 20.67
CA ASP A 166 -5.52 22.48 20.47
C ASP A 166 -6.26 21.40 19.64
N ARG A 167 -7.58 21.30 19.80
CA ARG A 167 -8.46 20.45 18.97
C ARG A 167 -8.54 20.96 17.54
N GLU A 168 -8.60 22.28 17.33
CA GLU A 168 -8.59 22.88 16.00
C GLU A 168 -7.23 22.72 15.32
N ARG A 169 -6.11 22.96 16.02
CA ARG A 169 -4.75 22.72 15.50
C ARG A 169 -4.53 21.24 15.12
N SER A 170 -5.08 20.28 15.86
CA SER A 170 -5.02 18.85 15.52
C SER A 170 -5.91 18.46 14.33
N ARG A 171 -7.06 19.13 14.15
CA ARG A 171 -7.92 18.96 12.98
C ARG A 171 -7.23 19.48 11.71
N PHE A 172 -6.60 20.66 11.76
CA PHE A 172 -5.79 21.20 10.65
C PHE A 172 -4.56 20.33 10.35
N LYS A 173 -3.90 19.77 11.38
CA LYS A 173 -2.75 18.86 11.22
C LYS A 173 -3.11 17.49 10.60
N LYS A 174 -4.34 16.99 10.78
CA LYS A 174 -4.92 15.85 10.01
C LYS A 174 -5.30 16.26 8.59
N PHE A 175 -5.81 17.47 8.44
CA PHE A 175 -6.24 18.03 7.16
C PHE A 175 -5.05 18.21 6.19
N GLU A 176 -3.95 18.78 6.65
CA GLU A 176 -2.73 19.00 5.84
C GLU A 176 -1.96 17.69 5.56
N LYS A 177 -1.96 16.74 6.51
CA LYS A 177 -1.39 15.42 6.30
C LYS A 177 -2.08 14.60 5.21
N ASN A 178 -3.35 14.87 4.87
CA ASN A 178 -4.10 14.15 3.83
C ASN A 178 -4.13 14.90 2.48
N THR A 179 -3.72 16.18 2.47
CA THR A 179 -3.94 17.10 1.34
C THR A 179 -2.78 17.15 0.33
N PHE A 180 -1.61 16.57 0.63
CA PHE A 180 -0.42 16.58 -0.26
C PHE A 180 0.17 15.21 -0.60
N ARG A 181 -0.49 14.10 -0.23
CA ARG A 181 0.12 12.78 -0.39
C ARG A 181 0.08 12.32 -1.85
N GLN A 182 1.22 11.82 -2.31
CA GLN A 182 1.32 10.93 -3.45
C GLN A 182 1.02 9.52 -2.94
N PRO A 183 -0.15 8.92 -3.23
CA PRO A 183 -0.50 7.59 -2.74
C PRO A 183 0.57 6.56 -3.11
N LYS A 184 1.14 5.88 -2.12
CA LYS A 184 2.14 4.83 -2.33
C LYS A 184 1.52 3.46 -2.07
N PHE A 185 1.77 2.54 -2.98
CA PHE A 185 1.40 1.13 -2.85
C PHE A 185 2.64 0.27 -3.04
N TRP A 186 2.86 -0.65 -2.12
CA TRP A 186 3.73 -1.79 -2.35
C TRP A 186 2.95 -2.81 -3.17
N PHE A 187 3.64 -3.52 -4.05
CA PHE A 187 3.01 -4.61 -4.75
C PHE A 187 3.91 -5.84 -4.81
N PHE A 188 3.25 -6.99 -4.86
CA PHE A 188 3.79 -8.29 -5.18
C PHE A 188 3.21 -8.71 -6.52
N TRP A 189 4.00 -9.39 -7.34
CA TRP A 189 3.53 -9.97 -8.59
C TRP A 189 3.94 -11.44 -8.66
N LYS A 190 3.09 -12.26 -9.28
CA LYS A 190 3.33 -13.68 -9.56
C LYS A 190 2.85 -14.00 -10.97
N GLY A 191 3.68 -14.65 -11.78
CA GLY A 191 3.34 -14.87 -13.18
C GLY A 191 4.43 -15.48 -14.03
N ALA A 192 4.21 -15.50 -15.34
CA ALA A 192 5.10 -16.08 -16.33
C ALA A 192 6.09 -15.04 -16.85
N VAL A 193 7.38 -15.33 -16.73
CA VAL A 193 8.44 -14.61 -17.45
C VAL A 193 8.56 -15.22 -18.84
N LEU A 194 8.23 -14.43 -19.86
CA LEU A 194 8.06 -14.89 -21.25
C LEU A 194 9.37 -14.91 -22.04
N VAL A 195 10.46 -14.43 -21.44
CA VAL A 195 11.80 -14.44 -22.03
C VAL A 195 12.38 -15.83 -21.82
N LEU A 196 12.61 -16.56 -22.90
CA LEU A 196 13.40 -17.78 -22.83
C LEU A 196 14.84 -17.39 -22.47
N PRO A 197 15.46 -17.95 -21.41
CA PRO A 197 16.88 -17.78 -21.23
C PRO A 197 17.58 -18.35 -22.47
N ASP A 198 18.33 -17.50 -23.17
CA ASP A 198 19.27 -17.94 -24.20
C ASP A 198 20.35 -18.79 -23.50
N ASN A 199 20.04 -20.08 -23.30
CA ASN A 199 21.01 -21.08 -22.90
C ASN A 199 21.96 -21.36 -24.07
N ASN A 200 22.81 -20.39 -24.40
CA ASN A 200 24.08 -20.65 -25.07
C ASN A 200 25.16 -20.94 -24.02
N ILE A 201 24.81 -21.75 -23.02
CA ILE A 201 25.76 -22.32 -22.07
C ILE A 201 25.76 -23.81 -22.35
N GLN A 202 26.80 -24.23 -23.07
CA GLN A 202 27.27 -25.60 -23.16
C GLN A 202 27.16 -26.26 -21.78
N ALA A 203 26.31 -27.28 -21.67
CA ALA A 203 26.03 -27.98 -20.42
C ALA A 203 27.33 -28.40 -19.71
N SER A 204 27.64 -27.74 -18.59
CA SER A 204 28.58 -28.24 -17.59
C SER A 204 27.80 -29.01 -16.53
N PRO A 205 28.25 -30.21 -16.10
CA PRO A 205 27.44 -31.14 -15.32
C PRO A 205 27.23 -30.77 -13.83
N ASP A 206 27.77 -29.64 -13.34
CA ASP A 206 27.85 -29.34 -11.90
C ASP A 206 27.02 -28.14 -11.41
N THR A 207 26.13 -27.57 -12.23
CA THR A 207 25.31 -26.41 -11.82
C THR A 207 23.89 -26.83 -11.44
N ILE A 208 23.50 -26.48 -10.21
CA ILE A 208 22.15 -26.63 -9.63
C ILE A 208 21.08 -26.21 -10.66
N PRO A 209 19.98 -26.96 -10.83
CA PRO A 209 19.00 -26.67 -11.86
C PRO A 209 18.41 -25.26 -11.67
N SER A 210 18.54 -24.42 -12.71
CA SER A 210 17.68 -23.25 -12.89
C SER A 210 16.21 -23.71 -12.78
N PRO A 211 15.31 -22.92 -12.18
CA PRO A 211 13.89 -23.26 -12.11
C PRO A 211 13.38 -23.60 -13.52
N ALA A 212 12.56 -24.65 -13.59
CA ALA A 212 12.05 -25.17 -14.84
C ALA A 212 11.32 -24.05 -15.62
N PRO A 213 11.35 -24.05 -16.97
CA PRO A 213 10.83 -22.95 -17.80
C PRO A 213 9.33 -22.66 -17.67
N ASN A 214 8.61 -23.38 -16.80
CA ASN A 214 7.16 -23.27 -16.59
C ASN A 214 6.77 -22.92 -15.15
N GLU A 215 7.74 -22.70 -14.24
CA GLU A 215 7.41 -22.34 -12.87
C GLU A 215 7.07 -20.85 -12.77
N PRO A 216 5.91 -20.47 -12.20
CA PRO A 216 5.54 -19.08 -12.04
C PRO A 216 6.58 -18.37 -11.19
N GLN A 217 7.16 -17.32 -11.74
CA GLN A 217 8.10 -16.46 -11.05
C GLN A 217 7.34 -15.43 -10.23
N SER A 218 8.02 -14.86 -9.23
CA SER A 218 7.46 -13.78 -8.44
C SER A 218 8.46 -12.66 -8.21
N GLY A 219 7.96 -11.53 -7.75
CA GLY A 219 8.79 -10.40 -7.37
C GLY A 219 7.99 -9.30 -6.70
N MET A 220 8.69 -8.22 -6.36
CA MET A 220 8.12 -7.11 -5.61
C MET A 220 8.43 -5.77 -6.26
N GLY A 221 7.64 -4.77 -5.89
CA GLY A 221 7.86 -3.40 -6.30
C GLY A 221 7.04 -2.42 -5.48
N TYR A 222 7.05 -1.17 -5.93
CA TYR A 222 6.13 -0.16 -5.41
C TYR A 222 5.75 0.81 -6.50
N ILE A 223 4.59 1.44 -6.36
CA ILE A 223 4.16 2.58 -7.17
C ILE A 223 3.78 3.75 -6.27
N VAL A 224 3.99 4.96 -6.77
CA VAL A 224 3.70 6.23 -6.13
C VAL A 224 2.94 7.09 -7.12
N PHE A 225 1.65 7.31 -6.85
CA PHE A 225 0.79 8.11 -7.71
C PHE A 225 1.08 9.59 -7.55
N ASN A 226 1.09 10.31 -8.67
CA ASN A 226 1.18 11.77 -8.67
C ASN A 226 -0.17 12.38 -8.26
N GLY A 227 -0.39 12.41 -6.95
CA GLY A 227 -1.58 12.95 -6.31
C GLY A 227 -2.76 11.98 -6.27
N ASN A 228 -3.83 12.46 -5.65
CA ASN A 228 -5.03 11.69 -5.29
C ASN A 228 -5.96 11.36 -6.47
N GLY A 229 -5.60 11.76 -7.69
CA GLY A 229 -6.37 11.46 -8.90
C GLY A 229 -5.98 10.14 -9.56
N TYR A 230 -4.93 9.47 -9.06
CA TYR A 230 -4.42 8.19 -9.58
C TYR A 230 -4.22 8.19 -11.10
N LYS A 231 -3.83 9.32 -11.70
CA LYS A 231 -3.72 9.45 -13.16
C LYS A 231 -2.36 9.01 -13.70
N LYS A 232 -1.32 9.17 -12.89
CA LYS A 232 0.06 8.88 -13.24
C LYS A 232 0.77 8.33 -12.02
N PHE A 233 1.73 7.44 -12.20
CA PHE A 233 2.58 6.96 -11.13
C PHE A 233 4.02 6.79 -11.59
N ASN A 234 4.93 6.78 -10.63
CA ASN A 234 6.30 6.29 -10.78
C ASN A 234 6.53 5.18 -9.76
N GLY A 235 7.43 4.26 -10.04
CA GLY A 235 7.65 3.10 -9.20
C GLY A 235 8.89 2.32 -9.55
N THR A 236 9.03 1.17 -8.89
CA THR A 236 10.04 0.16 -9.25
C THR A 236 9.43 -1.22 -9.32
N ILE A 237 10.06 -2.10 -10.08
CA ILE A 237 9.79 -3.53 -10.16
C ILE A 237 11.10 -4.31 -10.08
N SER A 238 11.08 -5.41 -9.34
CA SER A 238 12.18 -6.39 -9.28
C SER A 238 11.71 -7.73 -9.83
N CYS A 239 12.63 -8.45 -10.49
CA CYS A 239 12.40 -9.76 -11.09
C CYS A 239 13.74 -10.50 -11.16
N ASP A 240 13.89 -11.54 -10.35
CA ASP A 240 15.17 -12.26 -10.23
C ASP A 240 15.53 -13.00 -11.52
N ALA A 241 14.56 -13.63 -12.18
CA ALA A 241 14.74 -14.32 -13.45
C ALA A 241 15.22 -13.40 -14.60
N LEU A 242 14.96 -12.09 -14.50
CA LEU A 242 15.42 -11.08 -15.45
C LEU A 242 16.62 -10.28 -14.94
N GLU A 243 17.17 -10.62 -13.77
CA GLU A 243 18.21 -9.85 -13.06
C GLU A 243 17.82 -8.38 -12.84
N TRP A 244 16.53 -8.13 -12.61
CA TRP A 244 15.98 -6.81 -12.34
C TRP A 244 15.97 -6.54 -10.85
N ARG A 245 16.76 -5.54 -10.44
CA ARG A 245 16.73 -4.96 -9.09
C ARG A 245 16.25 -3.52 -9.16
N ASP A 246 15.09 -3.25 -8.58
CA ASP A 246 14.48 -1.92 -8.48
C ASP A 246 14.45 -1.16 -9.82
N VAL A 247 14.05 -1.84 -10.89
CA VAL A 247 13.95 -1.24 -12.22
C VAL A 247 12.84 -0.22 -12.24
N ALA A 248 13.15 0.99 -12.69
CA ALA A 248 12.18 2.07 -12.76
C ALA A 248 11.04 1.75 -13.72
N ILE A 249 9.81 1.95 -13.23
CA ILE A 249 8.58 1.92 -14.02
C ILE A 249 7.82 3.22 -13.84
N SER A 250 7.12 3.65 -14.87
CA SER A 250 6.13 4.71 -14.76
C SER A 250 4.87 4.31 -15.49
N GLY A 251 3.75 4.92 -15.12
CA GLY A 251 2.49 4.64 -15.80
C GLY A 251 1.56 5.83 -15.85
N ARG A 252 0.69 5.82 -16.86
CA ARG A 252 -0.40 6.78 -17.02
C ARG A 252 -1.71 6.04 -17.24
N LYS A 253 -2.77 6.50 -16.60
CA LYS A 253 -4.12 5.96 -16.79
C LYS A 253 -4.61 6.29 -18.20
N GLU A 254 -5.22 5.31 -18.87
CA GLU A 254 -5.90 5.48 -20.16
C GLU A 254 -7.13 6.41 -20.06
#